data_AF-A0A660N2N5-F1
#
_entry.id   AF-A0A660N2N5-F1
#
_cell.length_a   1.000
_cell.length_b   1.000
_cell.length_c   1.000
_cell.angle_alpha   90.00
_cell.angle_beta   90.00
_cell.angle_gamma   90.00
#
_symmetry.space_group_name_H-M   'P 1'
#
loop_
_entity.id
_entity.type
_entity.pdbx_description
1 polymer ?
#
loop_
_entity_poly.entity_id
_entity_poly.type
_entity_poly.pdbx_seq_one_letter_code
_entity_poly.pdbx_strand_id
1 'polypeptide(L)'
;MDPLDLLTTRRSNKSLRAPAPDELQLDSILQAASQVPDHGNLTPWRFVVIQSDEGKQRFQAALRETAITLNMGEKTLEKAEKVGNFAPLV
;
A
#
# COMPACT_ATOMS: atom_id res chain seq x y z
N MET A 1 9.02 2.63 -23.12
CA MET A 1 10.09 2.14 -22.22
C MET A 1 10.00 0.62 -22.27
N ASP A 2 11.13 -0.09 -22.38
CA ASP A 2 11.15 -1.55 -22.40
C ASP A 2 10.71 -2.10 -21.03
N PRO A 3 9.86 -3.14 -20.95
CA PRO A 3 9.60 -3.86 -19.70
C PRO A 3 10.86 -4.21 -18.90
N LEU A 4 11.96 -4.59 -19.57
CA LEU A 4 13.21 -4.93 -18.88
C LEU A 4 13.81 -3.71 -18.15
N ASP A 5 13.73 -2.52 -18.74
CA ASP A 5 14.20 -1.27 -18.13
C ASP A 5 13.37 -0.95 -16.88
N LEU A 6 12.04 -1.08 -16.95
CA LEU A 6 11.15 -0.81 -15.82
C LEU A 6 11.48 -1.70 -14.62
N LEU A 7 11.79 -2.97 -14.86
CA LEU A 7 12.14 -3.93 -13.80
C LEU A 7 13.52 -3.67 -13.19
N THR A 8 14.53 -3.39 -14.02
CA THR A 8 15.93 -3.26 -13.58
C THR A 8 16.25 -1.87 -12.99
N THR A 9 15.47 -0.85 -13.32
CA THR A 9 15.68 0.53 -12.85
C THR A 9 14.74 0.97 -11.73
N ARG A 10 13.72 0.17 -11.36
CA ARG A 10 12.80 0.49 -10.26
C ARG A 10 13.54 0.84 -8.97
N ARG A 11 13.10 1.90 -8.29
CA ARG A 11 13.57 2.29 -6.94
C ARG A 11 12.37 2.54 -6.02
N SER A 12 12.54 2.31 -4.73
CA SER A 12 11.52 2.69 -3.75
C SER A 12 11.57 4.20 -3.53
N ASN A 13 10.41 4.86 -3.65
CA ASN A 13 10.28 6.30 -3.43
C ASN A 13 9.34 6.56 -2.25
N LYS A 14 9.80 7.34 -1.26
CA LYS A 14 9.00 7.73 -0.08
C LYS A 14 8.32 9.10 -0.24
N SER A 15 8.62 9.83 -1.32
CA SER A 15 8.09 11.17 -1.57
C SER A 15 6.82 11.11 -2.42
N LEU A 16 5.79 10.43 -1.92
CA LEU A 16 4.48 10.37 -2.57
C LEU A 16 3.67 11.61 -2.17
N ARG A 17 3.13 12.31 -3.17
CA ARG A 17 2.35 13.55 -2.98
C ARG A 17 1.11 13.49 -3.86
N ALA A 18 0.12 14.30 -3.52
CA ALA A 18 -1.05 14.48 -4.37
C ALA A 18 -0.66 14.98 -5.78
N PRO A 19 -1.42 14.62 -6.83
CA PRO A 19 -2.61 13.76 -6.78
C PRO A 19 -2.26 12.28 -6.60
N ALA A 20 -3.17 11.52 -5.98
CA ALA A 20 -3.15 10.06 -6.05
C ALA A 20 -3.48 9.59 -7.49
N PRO A 21 -3.23 8.31 -7.82
CA PRO A 21 -3.74 7.73 -9.06
C PRO A 21 -5.26 7.94 -9.19
N ASP A 22 -5.71 8.23 -10.40
CA ASP A 22 -7.14 8.23 -10.72
C ASP A 22 -7.70 6.80 -10.84
N GLU A 23 -9.00 6.69 -11.10
CA GLU A 23 -9.71 5.40 -11.20
C GLU A 23 -9.16 4.50 -12.31
N LEU A 24 -8.92 5.04 -13.51
CA LEU A 24 -8.41 4.28 -14.65
C LEU A 24 -6.96 3.81 -14.43
N GLN A 25 -6.15 4.65 -13.79
CA GLN A 25 -4.79 4.30 -13.39
C GLN A 25 -4.80 3.20 -12.34
N LEU A 26 -5.68 3.28 -11.34
CA LEU A 26 -5.81 2.28 -10.30
C LEU A 26 -6.26 0.93 -10.87
N ASP A 27 -7.25 0.93 -11.76
CA ASP A 27 -7.71 -0.28 -12.46
C ASP A 27 -6.57 -0.96 -13.22
N SER A 28 -5.77 -0.18 -13.94
CA SER A 28 -4.60 -0.70 -14.66
C SER A 28 -3.57 -1.34 -13.71
N ILE A 29 -3.34 -0.73 -12.54
CA ILE A 29 -2.43 -1.26 -11.51
C ILE A 29 -2.95 -2.57 -10.92
N LEU A 30 -4.23 -2.62 -10.53
CA LEU A 30 -4.85 -3.79 -9.93
C LEU A 30 -5.00 -4.94 -10.93
N GLN A 31 -5.30 -4.62 -12.19
CA GLN A 31 -5.30 -5.59 -13.27
C GLN A 31 -3.91 -6.20 -13.43
N ALA A 32 -2.85 -5.40 -13.55
CA ALA A 32 -1.49 -5.92 -13.64
C ALA A 32 -1.10 -6.78 -12.43
N ALA A 33 -1.46 -6.36 -11.21
CA ALA A 33 -1.17 -7.09 -9.98
C ALA A 33 -1.88 -8.45 -9.90
N SER A 34 -3.06 -8.59 -10.50
CA SER A 34 -3.84 -9.85 -10.50
C SER A 34 -3.43 -10.85 -11.59
N GLN A 35 -2.52 -10.48 -12.51
CA GLN A 35 -1.97 -11.39 -13.52
C GLN A 35 -0.73 -12.17 -13.07
N VAL A 36 -0.27 -11.95 -11.84
CA VAL A 36 0.89 -12.66 -11.29
C VAL A 36 0.55 -14.15 -11.19
N PRO A 37 1.44 -15.08 -11.59
CA PRO A 37 1.18 -16.50 -11.51
C PRO A 37 0.77 -16.92 -10.09
N ASP A 38 -0.36 -17.61 -9.97
CA ASP A 38 -0.71 -18.35 -8.77
C ASP A 38 -0.71 -19.85 -9.04
N HIS A 39 -0.24 -20.61 -8.05
CA HIS A 39 -0.27 -22.06 -8.14
C HIS A 39 -1.66 -22.56 -7.78
N GLY A 40 -2.37 -23.11 -8.76
CA GLY A 40 -3.70 -23.70 -8.57
C GLY A 40 -4.87 -22.83 -9.05
N ASN A 41 -4.61 -21.70 -9.71
CA ASN A 41 -5.60 -20.72 -10.16
C ASN A 41 -6.59 -20.30 -9.04
N LEU A 42 -6.05 -20.04 -7.85
CA LEU A 42 -6.80 -19.77 -6.63
C LEU A 42 -7.29 -18.33 -6.55
N THR A 43 -6.71 -17.41 -7.32
CA THR A 43 -6.95 -15.96 -7.22
C THR A 43 -6.88 -15.42 -5.77
N PRO A 44 -5.81 -15.74 -4.99
CA PRO A 44 -5.80 -15.54 -3.55
C PRO A 44 -5.58 -14.08 -3.10
N TRP A 45 -5.59 -13.13 -4.02
CA TRP A 45 -5.33 -11.72 -3.75
C TRP A 45 -6.56 -11.00 -3.23
N ARG A 46 -6.33 -10.16 -2.22
CA ARG A 46 -7.31 -9.18 -1.72
C ARG A 46 -6.62 -7.82 -1.64
N PHE A 47 -7.06 -6.90 -2.50
CA PHE A 47 -6.60 -5.52 -2.46
C PHE A 47 -7.54 -4.69 -1.59
N VAL A 48 -6.97 -3.83 -0.74
CA VAL A 48 -7.71 -2.83 0.04
C VAL A 48 -7.14 -1.49 -0.36
N VAL A 49 -7.98 -0.62 -0.90
CA VAL A 49 -7.60 0.72 -1.35
C VAL A 49 -8.17 1.74 -0.36
N ILE A 50 -7.30 2.59 0.17
CA ILE A 50 -7.62 3.55 1.23
C ILE A 50 -7.35 4.96 0.69
N GLN A 51 -8.42 5.62 0.24
CA GLN A 51 -8.37 6.94 -0.38
C GLN A 51 -8.82 8.07 0.55
N SER A 52 -9.77 7.80 1.45
CA SER A 52 -10.33 8.84 2.32
C SER A 52 -9.47 9.08 3.56
N ASP A 53 -9.51 10.30 4.09
CA ASP A 53 -8.85 10.65 5.35
C ASP A 53 -9.38 9.80 6.51
N GLU A 54 -10.69 9.54 6.55
CA GLU A 54 -11.28 8.62 7.53
C GLU A 54 -10.72 7.19 7.39
N GLY A 55 -10.58 6.69 6.16
CA GLY A 55 -9.97 5.39 5.90
C GLY A 55 -8.53 5.31 6.40
N LYS A 56 -7.74 6.36 6.18
CA LYS A 56 -6.36 6.46 6.68
C LYS A 56 -6.28 6.51 8.19
N GLN A 57 -7.22 7.21 8.85
CA GLN A 57 -7.33 7.23 10.31
C GLN A 57 -7.66 5.84 10.86
N ARG A 58 -8.60 5.11 10.24
CA ARG A 58 -8.92 3.72 10.62
C ARG A 58 -7.73 2.79 10.44
N PHE A 59 -6.98 2.95 9.34
CA PHE A 59 -5.76 2.20 9.10
C PHE A 59 -4.69 2.47 10.14
N GLN A 60 -4.46 3.74 10.50
CA GLN A 60 -3.55 4.14 11.56
C GLN A 60 -3.95 3.53 12.91
N ALA A 61 -5.24 3.53 13.25
CA ALA A 61 -5.75 2.93 14.48
C ALA A 61 -5.47 1.41 14.51
N ALA A 62 -5.73 0.69 13.41
CA ALA A 62 -5.45 -0.74 13.30
C ALA A 62 -3.95 -1.07 13.46
N LEU A 63 -3.07 -0.25 12.88
CA LEU A 63 -1.62 -0.41 13.05
C LEU A 63 -1.18 -0.16 14.50
N ARG A 64 -1.74 0.85 15.16
CA ARG A 64 -1.46 1.16 16.56
C ARG A 64 -1.88 0.00 17.46
N GLU A 65 -3.10 -0.49 17.28
CA GLU A 65 -3.64 -1.65 18.02
C GLU A 65 -2.74 -2.87 17.83
N THR A 66 -2.36 -3.17 16.59
CA THR A 66 -1.46 -4.28 16.27
C THR A 66 -0.11 -4.16 17.00
N ALA A 67 0.50 -2.96 16.99
CA ALA A 67 1.78 -2.73 17.65
C ALA A 67 1.72 -2.94 19.17
N ILE A 68 0.60 -2.56 19.81
CA ILE A 68 0.35 -2.76 21.24
C ILE A 68 0.13 -4.25 21.53
N THR A 69 -0.80 -4.89 20.82
CA THR A 69 -1.19 -6.29 21.03
C THR A 69 -0.02 -7.24 20.83
N LEU A 70 0.84 -6.97 19.85
CA LEU A 70 2.03 -7.78 19.56
C LEU A 70 3.29 -7.32 20.33
N ASN A 71 3.18 -6.35 21.23
CA ASN A 71 4.29 -5.80 22.03
C ASN A 71 5.53 -5.41 21.20
N MET A 72 5.33 -4.68 20.10
CA MET A 72 6.38 -4.38 19.11
C MET A 72 7.31 -3.23 19.49
N GLY A 73 7.18 -2.69 20.70
CA GLY A 73 8.00 -1.60 21.24
C GLY A 73 7.62 -0.20 20.74
N GLU A 74 8.17 0.80 21.44
CA GLU A 74 7.82 2.22 21.30
C GLU A 74 8.11 2.78 19.90
N LYS A 75 9.26 2.45 19.30
CA LYS A 75 9.62 2.88 17.94
C LYS A 75 8.62 2.44 16.88
N THR A 76 8.06 1.24 17.03
CA THR A 76 7.05 0.71 16.09
C THR A 76 5.73 1.45 16.28
N LEU A 77 5.35 1.74 17.52
CA LEU A 77 4.15 2.50 17.86
C LEU A 77 4.19 3.91 17.27
N GLU A 78 5.30 4.64 17.45
CA GLU A 78 5.50 5.97 16.85
C GLU A 78 5.39 5.95 15.32
N LYS A 79 5.88 4.87 14.69
CA LYS A 79 5.80 4.70 13.24
C LYS A 79 4.38 4.41 12.78
N ALA A 80 3.63 3.61 13.53
CA ALA A 80 2.22 3.32 13.24
C ALA A 80 1.39 4.61 13.19
N GLU A 81 1.70 5.60 14.03
CA GLU A 81 1.00 6.90 14.03
C GLU A 81 1.27 7.76 12.78
N LYS A 82 2.37 7.51 12.06
CA LYS A 82 2.78 8.37 10.94
C LYS A 82 2.50 7.75 9.58
N VAL A 83 2.49 6.41 9.49
CA VAL A 83 2.50 5.69 8.20
C VAL A 83 1.26 5.96 7.34
N GLY A 84 0.09 6.16 7.96
CA GLY A 84 -1.15 6.44 7.23
C GLY A 84 -1.11 7.73 6.41
N ASN A 85 -0.18 8.64 6.72
CA ASN A 85 -0.06 9.95 6.07
C ASN A 85 1.13 10.05 5.10
N PHE A 86 1.88 8.97 4.87
CA PHE A 86 3.04 8.99 3.97
C PHE A 86 2.69 8.98 2.49
N ALA A 87 1.43 8.72 2.14
CA ALA A 87 0.95 8.67 0.77
C ALA A 87 -0.45 9.28 0.62
N PRO A 88 -0.76 9.86 -0.56
CA PRO A 88 -2.11 10.36 -0.86
C PRO A 88 -3.14 9.22 -1.01
N LEU A 89 -2.71 8.01 -1.32
CA LEU A 89 -3.50 6.77 -1.37
C LEU A 89 -2.67 5.65 -0.75
N VAL A 90 -3.30 4.82 0.10
CA VAL A 90 -2.68 3.66 0.74
C VAL A 90 -3.31 2.38 0.22
#